data_AF-A0AAN5VJU6-F1
#
_entry.id   AF-A0AAN5VJU6-F1
#
_cell.length_a   1.000
_cell.length_b   1.000
_cell.length_c   1.000
_cell.angle_alpha   90.00
_cell.angle_beta   90.00
_cell.angle_gamma   90.00
#
_symmetry.space_group_name_H-M   'P 1'
#
loop_
_entity.id
_entity.type
_entity.pdbx_description
1 polymer ?
#
loop_
_entity_poly.entity_id
_entity_poly.type
_entity_poly.pdbx_seq_one_letter_code
_entity_poly.pdbx_strand_id
1 'polypeptide(L)'
;MKELLEVKKIFDSLASTSSRKEKERILEKYKNNRMFVECLQFLLDSNILTGISKNKICKNLNNTSHNELENIYDMLDYLIKNNTGRNIDVKTIQVFASKDEKLKDFIFNLATKSIKLGITYKTVDKIMPGLII
;
A
#
# COMPACT_ATOMS: atom_id res chain seq x y z
N MET A 1 -14.69 -4.11 1.89
CA MET A 1 -13.55 -3.69 1.05
C MET A 1 -13.39 -4.57 -0.20
N LYS A 2 -14.44 -4.71 -1.03
CA LYS A 2 -14.40 -5.64 -2.19
C LYS A 2 -13.39 -5.21 -3.26
N GLU A 3 -13.34 -3.93 -3.58
CA GLU A 3 -12.41 -3.39 -4.59
C GLU A 3 -10.93 -3.56 -4.16
N LEU A 4 -10.61 -3.30 -2.88
CA LEU A 4 -9.27 -3.50 -2.33
C LEU A 4 -8.82 -4.96 -2.39
N LEU A 5 -9.75 -5.91 -2.30
CA LEU A 5 -9.45 -7.33 -2.50
C LEU A 5 -9.02 -7.64 -3.94
N GLU A 6 -9.63 -6.99 -4.94
CA GLU A 6 -9.18 -7.11 -6.33
C GLU A 6 -7.80 -6.49 -6.52
N VAL A 7 -7.53 -5.32 -5.91
CA VAL A 7 -6.20 -4.72 -5.92
C VAL A 7 -5.17 -5.63 -5.29
N LYS A 8 -5.46 -6.23 -4.12
CA LYS A 8 -4.58 -7.22 -3.49
C LYS A 8 -4.23 -8.37 -4.46
N LYS A 9 -5.22 -8.92 -5.19
CA LYS A 9 -4.97 -9.98 -6.18
C LYS A 9 -4.04 -9.54 -7.32
N ILE A 10 -4.12 -8.27 -7.74
CA ILE A 10 -3.20 -7.71 -8.75
C ILE A 10 -1.78 -7.66 -8.18
N PHE A 11 -1.61 -7.17 -6.94
CA PHE A 11 -0.32 -7.14 -6.26
C PHE A 11 0.26 -8.56 -6.05
N ASP A 12 -0.56 -9.53 -5.65
CA ASP A 12 -0.15 -10.93 -5.51
C ASP A 12 0.30 -11.51 -6.87
N SER A 13 -0.41 -11.18 -7.96
CA SER A 13 -0.03 -11.59 -9.33
C SER A 13 1.31 -10.99 -9.75
N LEU A 14 1.55 -9.71 -9.47
CA LEU A 14 2.84 -9.05 -9.72
C LEU A 14 3.98 -9.66 -8.90
N ALA A 15 3.75 -9.95 -7.62
CA ALA A 15 4.75 -10.50 -6.71
C ALA A 15 5.15 -11.94 -7.06
N SER A 16 4.17 -12.77 -7.46
CA SER A 16 4.37 -14.18 -7.85
C SER A 16 4.94 -14.36 -9.27
N THR A 17 4.77 -13.37 -10.15
CA THR A 17 5.34 -13.40 -11.49
C THR A 17 6.87 -13.23 -11.43
N SER A 18 7.62 -14.09 -12.12
CA SER A 18 9.08 -13.96 -12.24
C SER A 18 9.52 -13.17 -13.48
N SER A 19 8.77 -13.29 -14.57
CA SER A 19 9.08 -12.65 -15.86
C SER A 19 8.83 -11.14 -15.82
N ARG A 20 9.87 -10.35 -16.10
CA ARG A 20 9.76 -8.90 -16.24
C ARG A 20 8.72 -8.48 -17.29
N LYS A 21 8.73 -9.15 -18.46
CA LYS A 21 7.78 -8.83 -19.55
C LYS A 21 6.34 -9.09 -19.12
N GLU A 22 6.10 -10.12 -18.33
CA GLU A 22 4.75 -10.43 -17.85
C GLU A 22 4.28 -9.42 -16.80
N LYS A 23 5.18 -8.95 -15.92
CA LYS A 23 4.87 -7.83 -15.02
C LYS A 23 4.51 -6.56 -15.78
N GLU A 24 5.24 -6.25 -16.85
CA GLU A 24 4.93 -5.10 -17.72
C GLU A 24 3.51 -5.25 -18.32
N ARG A 25 3.10 -6.45 -18.74
CA ARG A 25 1.72 -6.71 -19.21
C ARG A 25 0.67 -6.55 -18.12
N ILE A 26 0.94 -7.00 -16.90
CA ILE A 26 0.02 -6.84 -15.76
C ILE A 26 -0.17 -5.35 -15.45
N LEU A 27 0.94 -4.58 -15.43
CA LEU A 27 0.90 -3.13 -15.24
C LEU A 27 0.08 -2.44 -16.35
N GLU A 28 0.33 -2.78 -17.61
CA GLU A 28 -0.40 -2.25 -18.76
C GLU A 28 -1.90 -2.56 -18.68
N LYS A 29 -2.25 -3.79 -18.29
CA LYS A 29 -3.64 -4.24 -18.15
C LYS A 29 -4.42 -3.46 -17.10
N TYR A 30 -3.77 -3.11 -15.98
CA TYR A 30 -4.43 -2.48 -14.83
C TYR A 30 -4.11 -1.00 -14.65
N LYS A 31 -3.42 -0.35 -15.59
CA LYS A 31 -3.06 1.07 -15.51
C LYS A 31 -4.25 2.04 -15.40
N ASN A 32 -5.46 1.61 -15.77
CA ASN A 32 -6.68 2.41 -15.66
C ASN A 32 -7.46 2.10 -14.36
N ASN A 33 -6.99 1.17 -13.53
CA ASN A 33 -7.56 0.92 -12.21
C ASN A 33 -6.97 1.93 -11.21
N ARG A 34 -7.75 2.96 -10.89
CA ARG A 34 -7.33 4.07 -10.03
C ARG A 34 -6.77 3.60 -8.69
N MET A 35 -7.48 2.72 -7.98
CA MET A 35 -7.05 2.25 -6.66
C MET A 35 -5.71 1.51 -6.73
N PHE A 36 -5.54 0.66 -7.74
CA PHE A 36 -4.27 -0.03 -7.98
C PHE A 36 -3.13 0.96 -8.23
N VAL A 37 -3.35 1.95 -9.10
CA VAL A 37 -2.35 2.96 -9.46
C VAL A 37 -1.93 3.79 -8.26
N GLU A 38 -2.87 4.27 -7.45
CA GLU A 38 -2.57 5.05 -6.25
C GLU A 38 -1.84 4.21 -5.18
N CYS A 39 -2.23 2.94 -4.98
CA CYS A 39 -1.50 2.03 -4.11
C CYS A 39 -0.08 1.76 -4.62
N LEU A 40 0.09 1.63 -5.93
CA LEU A 40 1.39 1.38 -6.56
C LEU A 40 2.31 2.59 -6.43
N GLN A 41 1.80 3.79 -6.69
CA GLN A 41 2.52 5.04 -6.48
C GLN A 41 2.92 5.17 -5.01
N PHE A 42 1.97 5.02 -4.09
CA PHE A 42 2.24 5.07 -2.66
C PHE A 42 3.33 4.10 -2.23
N LEU A 43 3.35 2.88 -2.77
CA LEU A 43 4.37 1.89 -2.45
C LEU A 43 5.76 2.26 -3.01
N LEU A 44 5.84 2.78 -4.23
CA LEU A 44 7.11 2.91 -4.97
C LEU A 44 7.74 4.30 -4.91
N ASP A 45 6.97 5.35 -4.66
CA ASP A 45 7.45 6.72 -4.57
C ASP A 45 8.31 6.90 -3.31
N SER A 46 9.59 7.24 -3.48
CA SER A 46 10.52 7.42 -2.37
C SER A 46 10.28 8.66 -1.53
N ASN A 47 9.56 9.66 -2.06
CA ASN A 47 9.22 10.89 -1.34
C ASN A 47 8.08 10.66 -0.33
N ILE A 48 7.28 9.61 -0.53
CA ILE A 48 6.23 9.21 0.42
C ILE A 48 6.85 8.37 1.55
N LEU A 49 7.05 9.01 2.70
CA LEU A 49 7.47 8.35 3.94
C LEU A 49 6.24 8.08 4.82
N THR A 50 6.23 6.97 5.55
CA THR A 50 5.13 6.65 6.50
C THR A 50 5.60 6.67 7.96
N GLY A 51 6.91 6.56 8.21
CA GLY A 51 7.47 6.46 9.56
C GLY A 51 7.11 5.16 10.31
N ILE A 52 6.40 4.23 9.66
CA ILE A 52 5.93 2.98 10.24
C ILE A 52 6.77 1.82 9.71
N SER A 53 7.54 1.20 10.59
CA SER A 53 8.28 -0.03 10.29
C SER A 53 7.43 -1.28 10.58
N LYS A 54 7.87 -2.44 10.09
CA LYS A 54 7.27 -3.75 10.43
C LYS A 54 7.21 -3.99 11.93
N ASN A 55 8.23 -3.58 12.68
CA ASN A 55 8.25 -3.75 14.13
C ASN A 55 7.24 -2.81 14.82
N LYS A 56 7.09 -1.58 14.31
CA LYS A 56 6.10 -0.63 14.84
C LYS A 56 4.66 -1.11 14.59
N ILE A 57 4.33 -1.58 13.39
CA ILE A 57 2.95 -1.96 13.04
C ILE A 57 2.44 -3.16 13.85
N CYS A 58 3.33 -4.03 14.33
CA CYS A 58 3.00 -5.17 15.17
C CYS A 58 2.97 -4.85 16.67
N LYS A 59 3.28 -3.62 17.08
CA LYS A 59 3.32 -3.24 18.51
C LYS A 59 1.92 -3.33 19.12
N ASN A 60 1.83 -3.88 20.33
CA ASN A 60 0.60 -3.84 21.11
C ASN A 60 0.34 -2.39 21.60
N LEU A 61 -0.79 -1.82 21.18
CA LEU A 61 -1.21 -0.44 21.45
C LEU A 61 -2.61 -0.41 22.07
N ASN A 62 -2.77 -1.13 23.18
CA ASN A 62 -3.98 -1.06 23.99
C ASN A 62 -4.20 0.38 24.48
N ASN A 63 -5.46 0.83 24.51
CA ASN A 63 -5.89 2.14 25.00
C ASN A 63 -5.25 3.36 24.31
N THR A 64 -4.59 3.17 23.16
CA THR A 64 -4.12 4.28 22.33
C THR A 64 -5.29 4.80 21.49
N SER A 65 -5.41 6.12 21.37
CA SER A 65 -6.39 6.75 20.48
C SER A 65 -6.11 6.42 19.02
N HIS A 66 -7.13 6.57 18.17
CA HIS A 66 -7.05 6.34 16.73
C HIS A 66 -7.97 7.30 15.98
N ASN A 67 -7.70 7.46 14.69
CA ASN A 67 -8.62 8.11 13.77
C ASN A 67 -9.42 7.03 13.02
N GLU A 68 -10.65 7.34 12.64
CA GLU A 68 -11.43 6.46 11.78
C GLU A 68 -11.06 6.69 10.32
N LEU A 69 -10.84 5.59 9.60
CA LEU A 69 -10.61 5.57 8.16
C LEU A 69 -11.70 4.72 7.52
N GLU A 70 -12.34 5.20 6.46
CA GLU A 70 -13.45 4.50 5.80
C GLU A 70 -12.96 3.62 4.66
N ASN A 71 -11.95 4.08 3.94
CA ASN A 71 -11.46 3.41 2.75
C ASN A 71 -9.93 3.54 2.59
N ILE A 72 -9.39 2.88 1.55
CA ILE A 72 -7.94 2.87 1.33
C ILE A 72 -7.39 4.25 0.98
N TYR A 73 -8.14 5.10 0.27
CA TYR A 73 -7.70 6.46 -0.07
C TYR A 73 -7.51 7.29 1.20
N ASP A 74 -8.42 7.18 2.17
CA ASP A 74 -8.26 7.83 3.47
C ASP A 74 -6.98 7.37 4.17
N MET A 75 -6.64 6.08 4.08
CA MET A 75 -5.40 5.53 4.64
C MET A 75 -4.16 6.10 3.96
N LEU A 76 -4.13 6.16 2.62
CA LEU A 76 -3.01 6.72 1.86
C LEU A 76 -2.81 8.19 2.23
N ASP A 77 -3.88 8.99 2.17
CA ASP A 77 -3.88 10.41 2.54
C ASP A 77 -3.44 10.62 3.99
N TYR A 78 -3.95 9.79 4.90
CA TYR A 78 -3.61 9.86 6.31
C TYR A 78 -2.11 9.64 6.53
N LEU A 79 -1.51 8.63 5.88
CA LEU A 79 -0.10 8.30 6.04
C LEU A 79 0.83 9.29 5.36
N ILE A 80 0.41 9.89 4.24
CA ILE A 80 1.14 11.00 3.59
C ILE A 80 1.19 12.21 4.53
N LYS A 81 0.07 12.54 5.19
CA LYS A 81 -0.03 13.67 6.12
C LYS A 81 0.60 13.40 7.49
N ASN A 82 0.51 12.18 8.00
CA ASN A 82 0.96 11.75 9.34
C ASN A 82 2.12 10.74 9.23
N ASN A 83 3.23 11.18 8.63
CA ASN A 83 4.37 10.34 8.25
C ASN A 83 5.38 10.05 9.37
N THR A 84 5.04 10.32 10.62
CA THR A 84 5.95 10.16 11.77
C THR A 84 5.93 8.75 12.37
N GLY A 85 4.86 7.98 12.13
CA GLY A 85 4.67 6.65 12.72
C GLY A 85 4.63 6.67 14.25
N ARG A 86 3.91 7.63 14.84
CA ARG A 86 3.54 7.68 16.27
C ARG A 86 2.60 6.51 16.60
N ASN A 87 2.40 6.26 17.89
CA ASN A 87 1.47 5.22 18.34
C ASN A 87 0.04 5.46 17.80
N ILE A 88 -0.45 6.70 17.74
CA ILE A 88 -1.77 7.02 17.13
C ILE A 88 -1.81 6.67 15.64
N ASP A 89 -0.73 6.94 14.89
CA ASP A 89 -0.64 6.64 13.46
C ASP A 89 -0.68 5.12 13.25
N VAL A 90 0.12 4.38 14.03
CA VAL A 90 0.15 2.90 14.02
C VAL A 90 -1.22 2.32 14.40
N LYS A 91 -1.83 2.82 15.47
CA LYS A 91 -3.12 2.33 15.97
C LYS A 91 -4.23 2.58 14.96
N THR A 92 -4.23 3.73 14.29
CA THR A 92 -5.16 4.07 13.21
C THR A 92 -5.10 3.00 12.10
N ILE A 93 -3.91 2.61 11.65
CA ILE A 93 -3.75 1.55 10.63
C ILE A 93 -4.17 0.17 11.18
N GLN A 94 -3.84 -0.15 12.43
CA GLN A 94 -4.25 -1.42 13.05
C GLN A 94 -5.79 -1.55 13.10
N VAL A 95 -6.49 -0.49 13.50
CA VAL A 95 -7.97 -0.47 13.55
C VAL A 95 -8.55 -0.59 12.15
N PHE A 96 -8.05 0.19 11.19
CA PHE A 96 -8.51 0.11 9.80
C PHE A 96 -8.33 -1.30 9.21
N ALA A 97 -7.15 -1.90 9.39
CA ALA A 97 -6.86 -3.25 8.91
C ALA A 97 -7.74 -4.33 9.56
N SER A 98 -8.15 -4.13 10.82
CA SER A 98 -9.02 -5.07 11.54
C SER A 98 -10.45 -5.15 10.98
N LYS A 99 -10.87 -4.18 10.15
CA LYS A 99 -12.18 -4.17 9.50
C LYS A 99 -12.34 -5.30 8.46
N ASP A 100 -11.23 -5.88 7.97
CA ASP A 100 -11.24 -7.03 7.05
C ASP A 100 -9.97 -7.88 7.21
N GLU A 101 -10.11 -9.00 7.92
CA GLU A 101 -8.98 -9.89 8.25
C GLU A 101 -8.27 -10.44 7.00
N LYS A 102 -8.95 -10.56 5.85
CA LYS A 102 -8.32 -11.04 4.60
C LYS A 102 -7.36 -10.02 3.99
N LEU A 103 -7.55 -8.75 4.32
CA LEU A 103 -6.78 -7.62 3.78
C LEU A 103 -5.73 -7.11 4.77
N LYS A 104 -5.80 -7.53 6.03
CA LYS A 104 -4.94 -7.05 7.11
C LYS A 104 -3.45 -7.07 6.77
N ASP A 105 -2.93 -8.20 6.32
CA ASP A 105 -1.52 -8.32 5.94
C ASP A 105 -1.17 -7.45 4.74
N PHE A 106 -2.07 -7.33 3.77
CA PHE A 106 -1.88 -6.46 2.61
C PHE A 106 -1.79 -4.99 3.04
N ILE A 107 -2.73 -4.55 3.89
CA ILE A 107 -2.78 -3.19 4.45
C ILE A 107 -1.52 -2.89 5.26
N PHE A 108 -1.07 -3.81 6.13
CA PHE A 108 0.15 -3.64 6.91
C PHE A 108 1.40 -3.56 6.02
N ASN A 109 1.51 -4.44 5.04
CA ASN A 109 2.66 -4.42 4.14
C ASN A 109 2.66 -3.18 3.24
N LEU A 110 1.48 -2.66 2.85
CA LEU A 110 1.37 -1.41 2.12
C LEU A 110 1.76 -0.21 3.01
N ALA A 111 1.21 -0.10 4.23
CA ALA A 111 1.52 0.98 5.18
C ALA A 111 3.00 1.03 5.60
N THR A 112 3.66 -0.14 5.63
CA THR A 112 5.10 -0.25 5.90
C THR A 112 5.98 -0.20 4.64
N LYS A 113 5.36 0.01 3.47
CA LYS A 113 6.01 0.02 2.15
C LYS A 113 6.91 -1.19 1.90
N SER A 114 6.48 -2.36 2.35
CA SER A 114 7.31 -3.57 2.41
C SER A 114 6.91 -4.67 1.43
N ILE A 115 5.90 -4.42 0.60
CA ILE A 115 5.50 -5.32 -0.48
C ILE A 115 6.61 -5.35 -1.54
N LYS A 116 7.14 -6.55 -1.83
CA LYS A 116 8.18 -6.75 -2.84
C LYS A 116 7.54 -7.17 -4.16
N LEU A 117 7.48 -6.24 -5.12
CA LEU A 117 6.92 -6.52 -6.45
C LEU A 117 7.95 -7.00 -7.48
N GLY A 118 9.25 -6.92 -7.16
CA GLY A 118 10.31 -7.26 -8.12
C GLY A 118 10.26 -6.41 -9.39
N ILE A 119 9.79 -5.17 -9.27
CA ILE A 119 9.82 -4.11 -10.27
C ILE A 119 10.37 -2.86 -9.60
N THR A 120 11.04 -2.01 -10.38
CA THR A 120 11.51 -0.70 -9.93
C THR A 120 10.59 0.39 -10.46
N TYR A 121 10.72 1.60 -9.92
CA TYR A 121 10.01 2.77 -10.44
C TYR A 121 10.21 2.94 -11.96
N LYS A 122 11.40 2.62 -12.50
CA LYS A 122 11.69 2.71 -13.94
C LYS A 122 10.78 1.83 -14.80
N THR A 123 10.42 0.64 -14.32
CA THR A 123 9.50 -0.25 -15.03
C THR A 123 8.09 0.33 -15.04
N VAL A 124 7.69 0.97 -13.94
CA VAL A 124 6.38 1.61 -13.80
C VAL A 124 6.30 2.87 -14.65
N ASP A 125 7.31 3.73 -14.61
CA ASP A 125 7.38 4.99 -15.37
C ASP A 125 7.37 4.76 -16.89
N LYS A 126 7.93 3.64 -17.38
CA LYS A 126 7.79 3.23 -18.78
C LYS A 126 6.33 3.05 -19.21
N ILE A 127 5.45 2.62 -18.30
CA ILE A 127 4.07 2.20 -18.59
C ILE A 127 3.07 3.29 -18.19
N MET A 128 3.36 3.99 -17.09
CA MET A 128 2.60 5.09 -16.52
C MET A 128 3.56 6.26 -16.27
N PRO A 129 3.97 6.98 -17.33
CA PRO A 129 4.93 8.08 -17.21
C PRO A 129 4.45 9.17 -16.26
N GLY A 130 5.34 9.64 -15.38
CA GLY A 130 5.04 10.72 -14.43
C GLY A 130 4.19 10.30 -13.24
N LEU A 131 3.91 9.00 -13.07
CA LEU A 131 3.22 8.50 -11.88
C LEU A 131 4.08 8.60 -10.62
N ILE A 132 5.38 8.38 -10.73
CA ILE A 132 6.33 8.43 -9.61
C ILE A 132 7.17 9.68 -9.79
N ILE A 133 7.19 10.53 -8.77
CA ILE A 133 7.85 11.86 -8.79
C ILE A 133 9.18 11.79 -8.03
#